data_AF-A0A5B0EJE6-F1
#
_entry.id   AF-A0A5B0EJE6-F1
#
_cell.length_a   1.000
_cell.length_b   1.000
_cell.length_c   1.000
_cell.angle_alpha   90.00
_cell.angle_beta   90.00
_cell.angle_gamma   90.00
#
_symmetry.space_group_name_H-M   'P 1'
#
loop_
_entity.id
_entity.type
_entity.pdbx_description
1 polymer ?
#
loop_
_entity_poly.entity_id
_entity_poly.type
_entity_poly.pdbx_seq_one_letter_code
_entity_poly.pdbx_strand_id
1 'polypeptide(L)' 'MSGNEFTGSRDSSAHEQLIWDYVESLNTGEIDAIIGRAERKVEKIAYGMHMAGRPLNLKIRKRLIQSAILRELNIRAG' A
#
# COMPACT_ATOMS: atom_id res chain seq x y z
N MET A 1 -32.00 -7.99 17.76
CA MET A 1 -31.27 -7.09 16.85
C MET A 1 -30.44 -6.13 17.67
N SER A 2 -29.24 -5.84 17.18
CA SER A 2 -28.27 -4.83 17.64
C SER A 2 -27.51 -5.14 18.94
N GLY A 3 -26.41 -5.85 18.76
CA GLY A 3 -25.24 -5.79 19.63
C GLY A 3 -24.01 -5.77 18.72
N ASN A 4 -23.91 -4.75 17.86
CA ASN A 4 -22.70 -4.53 17.08
C ASN A 4 -21.62 -4.04 18.06
N GLU A 5 -20.89 -5.00 18.62
CA GLU A 5 -19.58 -4.81 19.22
C GLU A 5 -18.60 -4.40 18.10
N PHE A 6 -18.73 -3.15 17.64
CA PHE A 6 -17.74 -2.48 16.81
C PHE A 6 -17.19 -1.29 17.60
N THR A 7 -16.66 -1.60 18.78
CA THR A 7 -15.81 -0.69 19.56
C THR A 7 -14.48 -1.39 19.83
N GLY A 8 -13.84 -1.86 18.75
CA GLY A 8 -12.42 -2.11 18.80
C GLY A 8 -11.73 -0.77 19.08
N SER A 9 -11.21 -0.60 20.29
CA SER A 9 -10.37 0.54 20.66
C SER A 9 -9.28 0.70 19.59
N ARG A 10 -9.46 1.71 18.73
CA ARG A 10 -8.48 2.14 17.74
C ARG A 10 -7.45 2.99 18.49
N ASP A 11 -6.46 2.32 19.09
CA ASP A 11 -5.17 2.95 19.44
C ASP A 11 -4.35 3.23 18.16
N SER A 12 -4.99 3.70 17.09
CA SER A 12 -4.33 4.10 15.86
C SER A 12 -3.88 5.55 16.01
N SER A 13 -2.60 5.82 15.77
CA SER A 13 -2.06 7.18 15.85
C SER A 13 -2.85 8.13 14.94
N ALA A 14 -2.91 9.43 15.26
CA ALA A 14 -3.60 10.42 14.42
C ALA A 14 -3.17 10.36 12.94
N HIS A 15 -1.93 9.97 12.68
CA HIS A 15 -1.40 9.75 11.33
C HIS A 15 -2.03 8.53 10.63
N GLU A 16 -2.22 7.42 11.34
CA GLU A 16 -2.91 6.25 10.78
C GLU A 16 -4.37 6.55 10.45
N GLN A 17 -5.05 7.35 11.28
CA GLN A 17 -6.42 7.77 11.00
C GLN A 17 -6.49 8.61 9.72
N LEU A 18 -5.57 9.57 9.51
CA LEU A 18 -5.49 10.35 8.26
C LEU A 18 -5.28 9.48 7.03
N ILE A 19 -4.44 8.44 7.14
CA ILE A 19 -4.21 7.50 6.04
C ILE A 19 -5.50 6.74 5.71
N TRP A 20 -6.23 6.27 6.73
CA TRP A 20 -7.49 5.57 6.52
C TRP A 20 -8.59 6.48 5.96
N ASP A 21 -8.72 7.69 6.46
CA ASP A 21 -9.66 8.69 5.92
C ASP A 21 -9.34 8.99 4.45
N TYR A 22 -8.06 9.09 4.09
CA TYR A 22 -7.62 9.23 2.70
C TYR A 22 -8.02 8.02 1.87
N VAL A 23 -7.73 6.80 2.33
CA VAL A 23 -8.11 5.56 1.61
C VAL A 23 -9.62 5.47 1.40
N GLU A 24 -10.42 5.82 2.40
CA GLU A 24 -11.88 5.82 2.33
C GLU A 24 -12.42 6.85 1.33
N SER A 25 -11.68 7.93 1.08
CA SER A 25 -12.04 8.95 0.08
C SER A 25 -11.77 8.54 -1.37
N LEU A 26 -10.97 7.49 -1.61
CA LEU A 26 -10.55 7.09 -2.95
C LEU A 26 -11.64 6.29 -3.68
N ASN A 27 -11.81 6.59 -4.96
CA ASN A 27 -12.56 5.71 -5.85
C ASN A 27 -11.70 4.54 -6.36
N THR A 28 -12.35 3.52 -6.94
CA THR A 28 -11.68 2.32 -7.48
C THR A 28 -10.58 2.65 -8.48
N GLY A 29 -10.79 3.62 -9.37
CA GLY A 29 -9.79 4.01 -10.37
C GLY A 29 -8.55 4.65 -9.74
N GLU A 30 -8.71 5.38 -8.64
CA GLU A 30 -7.58 5.95 -7.90
C GLU A 30 -6.80 4.87 -7.14
N ILE A 31 -7.49 3.92 -6.52
CA ILE A 31 -6.88 2.75 -5.87
C ILE A 31 -6.07 1.94 -6.89
N ASP A 32 -6.66 1.63 -8.05
CA ASP A 32 -5.99 0.92 -9.14
C ASP A 32 -4.78 1.70 -9.65
N ALA A 33 -4.87 3.03 -9.73
CA ALA A 33 -3.75 3.86 -10.13
C ALA A 33 -2.59 3.82 -9.13
N ILE A 34 -2.87 3.78 -7.82
CA ILE A 34 -1.84 3.61 -6.77
C ILE A 34 -1.19 2.24 -6.88
N ILE A 35 -1.98 1.18 -6.98
CA ILE A 35 -1.49 -0.20 -7.12
C ILE A 35 -0.62 -0.30 -8.38
N GLY A 36 -1.10 0.15 -9.53
CA GLY A 36 -0.36 0.08 -10.79
C GLY A 36 0.94 0.91 -10.79
N ARG A 37 0.99 2.04 -10.06
CA ARG A 37 2.24 2.79 -9.87
C ARG A 37 3.23 2.01 -9.00
N ALA A 38 2.76 1.41 -7.91
CA ALA A 38 3.58 0.58 -7.04
C ALA A 38 4.16 -0.63 -7.79
N GLU A 39 3.34 -1.34 -8.56
CA GLU A 39 3.76 -2.48 -9.39
C GLU A 39 4.82 -2.07 -10.42
N ARG A 40 4.59 -1.01 -11.20
CA ARG A 40 5.58 -0.50 -12.17
C ARG A 40 6.91 -0.13 -11.52
N LYS A 41 6.89 0.44 -10.31
CA LYS A 41 8.11 0.78 -9.57
C LYS A 41 8.87 -0.48 -9.17
N VAL A 42 8.18 -1.50 -8.67
CA VAL A 42 8.81 -2.78 -8.30
C VAL A 42 9.29 -3.53 -9.53
N GLU A 43 8.60 -3.43 -10.66
CA GLU A 43 9.04 -4.04 -11.91
C GLU A 43 10.39 -3.50 -12.38
N LYS A 44 10.60 -2.18 -12.30
CA LYS A 44 11.89 -1.57 -12.63
C LYS A 44 13.02 -2.10 -11.75
N ILE A 45 12.75 -2.28 -10.45
CA ILE A 45 13.73 -2.85 -9.50
C ILE A 45 13.98 -4.32 -9.83
N ALA A 46 12.92 -5.10 -10.03
CA ALA A 46 13.01 -6.52 -10.36
C ALA A 46 13.78 -6.76 -11.65
N TYR A 47 13.56 -5.92 -12.67
CA TYR A 47 14.31 -5.94 -13.92
C TYR A 47 15.81 -5.65 -13.70
N GLY A 48 16.15 -4.58 -12.98
CA GLY A 48 17.55 -4.28 -12.67
C GLY A 48 18.25 -5.40 -11.89
N MET A 49 17.55 -6.00 -10.93
CA MET A 49 18.03 -7.15 -10.16
C MET A 49 18.21 -8.40 -11.03
N HIS A 50 17.31 -8.63 -11.98
CA HIS A 50 17.42 -9.72 -12.94
C HIS A 50 18.65 -9.54 -13.85
N MET A 51 18.87 -8.33 -14.38
CA MET A 51 20.06 -8.00 -15.18
C MET A 51 21.37 -8.14 -14.40
N ALA A 52 21.34 -7.91 -13.09
CA ALA A 52 22.48 -8.11 -12.18
C ALA A 52 22.72 -9.59 -11.80
N GLY A 53 22.00 -10.55 -12.39
CA GLY A 53 22.11 -11.97 -12.08
C GLY A 53 21.55 -12.37 -10.71
N ARG A 54 20.73 -11.51 -10.10
CA ARG A 54 20.19 -11.70 -8.73
C ARG A 54 18.66 -11.49 -8.74
N PRO A 55 17.87 -12.34 -9.42
CA PRO A 55 16.44 -12.13 -9.57
C PRO A 55 15.73 -12.10 -8.21
N LEU A 56 14.78 -11.17 -8.07
CA LEU A 56 13.95 -11.10 -6.87
C LEU A 56 12.95 -12.26 -6.86
N ASN A 57 12.90 -12.99 -5.75
CA ASN A 57 11.84 -13.98 -5.56
C ASN A 57 10.47 -13.29 -5.39
N LEU A 58 9.40 -14.05 -5.65
CA LEU A 58 8.03 -13.55 -5.62
C LEU A 58 7.64 -12.96 -4.25
N LYS A 59 8.12 -13.55 -3.14
CA LYS A 59 7.84 -13.07 -1.78
C LYS A 59 8.40 -11.66 -1.57
N ILE A 60 9.62 -11.40 -2.01
CA ILE A 60 10.26 -10.08 -1.92
C ILE A 60 9.54 -9.09 -2.83
N ARG A 61 9.19 -9.48 -4.07
CA ARG A 61 8.43 -8.62 -4.98
C ARG A 61 7.09 -8.16 -4.37
N LYS A 62 6.31 -9.10 -3.81
CA LYS A 62 5.03 -8.77 -3.14
C LYS A 62 5.22 -7.81 -1.97
N ARG A 63 6.25 -8.01 -1.13
CA ARG A 63 6.58 -7.09 -0.03
C ARG A 63 6.93 -5.70 -0.52
N LEU A 64 7.73 -5.59 -1.58
CA LEU A 64 8.09 -4.30 -2.17
C LEU A 64 6.86 -3.57 -2.72
N ILE A 65 5.90 -4.28 -3.31
CA ILE A 65 4.65 -3.70 -3.82
C ILE A 65 3.84 -3.15 -2.64
N GLN A 66 3.63 -3.95 -1.59
CA GLN A 66 2.93 -3.51 -0.38
C GLN A 66 3.58 -2.27 0.24
N SER A 67 4.91 -2.27 0.40
CA SER A 67 5.64 -1.11 0.93
C SER A 67 5.52 0.12 0.03
N ALA A 68 5.50 -0.05 -1.29
CA ALA A 68 5.33 1.05 -2.23
C ALA A 68 3.91 1.64 -2.17
N ILE A 69 2.87 0.81 -2.04
CA ILE A 69 1.49 1.23 -1.83
C ILE A 69 1.38 2.03 -0.53
N LEU A 70 1.83 1.46 0.60
CA LEU A 70 1.77 2.13 1.91
C LEU A 70 2.51 3.46 1.90
N ARG A 71 3.71 3.51 1.31
CA ARG A 71 4.46 4.77 1.19
C ARG A 71 3.70 5.81 0.37
N GLU A 72 3.03 5.40 -0.70
CA GLU A 72 2.26 6.32 -1.53
C GLU A 72 1.01 6.85 -0.81
N LEU A 73 0.31 5.99 -0.07
CA LEU A 73 -0.80 6.39 0.79
C LEU A 73 -0.35 7.39 1.86
N ASN A 74 0.75 7.10 2.56
CA ASN A 74 1.29 7.98 3.60
C ASN A 74 1.67 9.37 3.05
N ILE A 75 2.33 9.43 1.89
CA ILE A 75 2.73 10.72 1.28
C ILE A 75 1.52 11.57 0.90
N ARG A 76 0.41 10.93 0.50
CA ARG A 76 -0.78 11.64 0.03
C ARG A 76 -1.73 12.02 1.16
N ALA A 77 -1.69 11.30 2.28
CA ALA A 77 -2.51 11.55 3.46
C ALA A 77 -1.99 12.72 4.32
N GLY A 78 -0.68 13.01 4.31
CA GLY A 78 -0.07 14.11 5.07
C GLY A 78 1.27 13.76 5.69
#